data_AF-A0A441N9K9-F1
#
_entry.id   AF-A0A441N9K9-F1
#
_cell.length_a   1.000
_cell.length_b   1.000
_cell.length_c   1.000
_cell.angle_alpha   90.00
_cell.angle_beta   90.00
_cell.angle_gamma   90.00
#
_symmetry.space_group_name_H-M   'P 1'
#
loop_
_entity.id
_entity.type
_entity.pdbx_description
1 polymer ?
#
loop_
_entity_poly.entity_id
_entity_poly.type
_entity_poly.pdbx_seq_one_letter_code
_entity_poly.pdbx_strand_id
1 'polypeptide(L)' 'MQVMKWASEISYEQAYEEVAKMPDAEVSETDGVTVYLGTHPDHGRIHIIIPSAGVGMLLFPFAIQEF' A
#
# COMPACT_ATOMS: atom_id res chain seq x y z
N MET A 1 16.91 -12.54 -13.84
CA MET A 1 16.86 -11.90 -12.51
C MET A 1 15.64 -11.00 -12.48
N GLN A 2 14.54 -11.47 -11.87
CA GLN A 2 13.31 -10.70 -11.77
C GLN A 2 13.49 -9.70 -10.63
N VAL A 3 13.56 -8.42 -10.95
CA VAL A 3 13.58 -7.36 -9.94
C VAL A 3 12.24 -7.42 -9.23
N MET A 4 12.21 -7.83 -7.96
CA MET A 4 10.99 -7.76 -7.16
C MET A 4 10.62 -6.29 -7.05
N LYS A 5 9.46 -5.90 -7.60
CA LYS A 5 8.98 -4.54 -7.55
C LYS A 5 8.45 -4.28 -6.14
N TRP A 6 9.17 -3.49 -5.35
CA TRP A 6 8.85 -3.24 -3.93
C TRP A 6 7.71 -2.23 -3.72
N ALA A 7 7.37 -1.46 -4.77
CA ALA A 7 6.28 -0.49 -4.74
C ALA A 7 5.64 -0.31 -6.12
N SER A 8 4.36 0.06 -6.17
CA SER A 8 3.70 0.45 -7.42
C SER A 8 2.89 1.72 -7.24
N GLU A 9 3.05 2.65 -8.18
CA GLU A 9 2.14 3.79 -8.33
C GLU A 9 0.82 3.32 -8.92
N ILE A 10 -0.27 3.86 -8.41
CA ILE A 10 -1.64 3.55 -8.81
C ILE A 10 -2.50 4.82 -8.75
N SER A 11 -3.63 4.83 -9.47
CA SER A 11 -4.61 5.90 -9.34
C SER A 11 -5.25 5.88 -7.94
N TYR A 12 -5.90 6.98 -7.56
CA TYR A 12 -6.65 7.02 -6.30
C TYR A 12 -7.80 6.01 -6.26
N GLU A 13 -8.52 5.85 -7.38
CA GLU A 13 -9.58 4.85 -7.50
C GLU A 13 -9.04 3.44 -7.23
N GLN A 14 -7.94 3.08 -7.89
CA GLN A 14 -7.26 1.80 -7.66
C GLN A 14 -6.81 1.67 -6.19
N ALA A 15 -6.32 2.75 -5.57
CA ALA A 15 -5.88 2.70 -4.18
C ALA A 15 -7.03 2.35 -3.25
N TYR A 16 -8.20 2.98 -3.44
CA TYR A 16 -9.39 2.66 -2.64
C TYR A 16 -9.95 1.27 -2.95
N GLU A 17 -9.88 0.80 -4.20
CA GLU A 17 -10.25 -0.58 -4.56
C GLU A 17 -9.36 -1.61 -3.86
N GLU A 18 -8.06 -1.37 -3.78
CA GLU A 18 -7.10 -2.23 -3.07
C GLU A 18 -7.32 -2.19 -1.55
N VAL A 19 -7.66 -1.03 -0.98
CA VAL A 19 -8.05 -0.90 0.44
C VAL A 19 -9.31 -1.72 0.74
N ALA A 20 -10.31 -1.69 -0.14
CA ALA A 20 -11.56 -2.42 0.06
C ALA A 20 -11.37 -3.96 0.15
N LYS A 21 -10.25 -4.48 -0.36
CA LYS A 21 -9.88 -5.90 -0.29
C LYS A 21 -9.17 -6.29 1.01
N MET A 22 -8.81 -5.33 1.86
CA MET A 22 -8.12 -5.53 3.14
C MET A 22 -9.14 -5.42 4.30
N PRO A 23 -9.76 -6.53 4.75
CA PRO A 23 -10.79 -6.48 5.80
C PRO A 23 -10.25 -6.05 7.18
N ASP A 24 -8.93 -6.13 7.38
CA ASP A 24 -8.20 -5.73 8.58
C ASP A 24 -7.48 -4.37 8.41
N ALA A 25 -7.83 -3.58 7.39
CA ALA A 25 -7.19 -2.31 7.12
C ALA A 25 -7.33 -1.32 8.29
N GLU A 26 -6.20 -0.96 8.88
CA GLU A 26 -6.06 0.17 9.78
C GLU A 26 -5.77 1.44 8.97
N VAL A 27 -6.34 2.58 9.37
CA VAL A 27 -6.14 3.87 8.72
C VAL A 27 -5.41 4.84 9.64
N SER A 28 -4.45 5.56 9.07
CA SER A 28 -3.76 6.67 9.70
C SER A 28 -3.75 7.88 8.76
N GLU A 29 -4.11 9.04 9.27
CA GLU A 29 -4.07 10.30 8.51
C GLU A 29 -3.07 11.24 9.16
N THR A 30 -2.15 11.79 8.36
CA THR A 30 -1.14 12.76 8.83
C THR A 30 -0.75 13.69 7.68
N ASP A 31 -0.75 15.00 7.93
CA ASP A 31 -0.29 16.03 6.98
C ASP A 31 -0.86 15.91 5.55
N GLY A 32 -2.15 15.57 5.44
CA GLY A 32 -2.81 15.40 4.15
C GLY A 32 -2.37 14.15 3.39
N VAL A 33 -1.87 13.14 4.09
CA VAL A 33 -1.61 11.80 3.58
C VAL A 33 -2.41 10.80 4.39
N THR A 34 -3.14 9.94 3.69
CA THR A 34 -3.84 8.79 4.28
C THR A 34 -3.01 7.53 4.03
N VAL A 35 -2.73 6.78 5.08
CA VAL A 35 -2.01 5.51 5.02
C VAL A 35 -2.93 4.41 5.52
N TYR A 36 -3.13 3.39 4.70
CA TYR A 36 -3.79 2.16 5.09
C TYR A 36 -2.76 1.06 5.27
N LEU A 37 -2.87 0.30 6.36
CA LEU A 37 -2.06 -0.89 6.63
C LEU A 37 -3.00 -2.07 6.83
N GLY A 38 -2.83 -3.13 6.06
CA GLY A 38 -3.66 -4.32 6.17
C GLY A 38 -3.06 -5.53 5.45
N THR A 39 -3.80 -6.63 5.47
CA THR A 39 -3.44 -7.88 4.81
C THR A 39 -4.25 -8.03 3.53
N HIS A 40 -3.59 -7.83 2.39
CA HIS A 40 -4.19 -8.00 1.07
C HIS A 40 -4.13 -9.47 0.62
N PRO A 41 -5.21 -10.04 0.06
CA PRO A 41 -5.25 -11.46 -0.33
C PRO A 41 -4.17 -11.87 -1.33
N ASP A 42 -3.83 -10.98 -2.26
CA ASP A 42 -2.87 -11.27 -3.34
C ASP A 42 -1.42 -10.84 -3.01
N HIS A 43 -1.24 -10.03 -1.97
CA HIS A 43 0.03 -9.32 -1.74
C HIS A 43 0.58 -9.51 -0.33
N GLY A 44 -0.18 -10.10 0.59
CA GLY A 44 0.19 -10.18 2.00
C GLY A 44 0.05 -8.83 2.70
N ARG A 45 0.83 -8.61 3.76
CA ARG A 45 0.75 -7.39 4.55
C ARG A 45 1.37 -6.20 3.79
N ILE A 46 0.54 -5.24 3.39
CA ILE A 46 0.95 -4.09 2.56
C ILE A 46 0.56 -2.77 3.21
N HIS A 47 1.19 -1.70 2.73
CA HIS A 47 0.74 -0.34 2.98
C HIS A 47 0.21 0.29 1.70
N ILE A 48 -0.87 1.06 1.80
CA ILE A 48 -1.42 1.87 0.72
C ILE A 48 -1.38 3.33 1.15
N ILE A 49 -0.66 4.15 0.40
CA ILE A 49 -0.46 5.57 0.70
C ILE A 49 -1.22 6.40 -0.32
N ILE A 50 -2.11 7.26 0.15
CA ILE A 50 -2.92 8.17 -0.66
C ILE A 50 -2.60 9.61 -0.22
N PRO A 51 -1.75 10.35 -0.94
CA PRO A 51 -1.49 11.75 -0.67
C PRO A 51 -2.67 12.62 -1.12
N SER A 52 -2.81 13.80 -0.54
CA SER A 52 -3.82 14.82 -0.91
C SER A 52 -3.70 15.34 -2.35
N ALA A 53 -2.53 15.20 -2.97
CA ALA A 53 -2.29 15.49 -4.37
C ALA A 53 -1.26 14.52 -4.98
N GLY A 54 -1.45 14.14 -6.24
CA GLY A 54 -0.56 13.24 -6.97
C GLY A 54 -1.19 11.88 -7.26
N VAL A 55 -0.43 10.81 -7.00
CA VAL A 55 -0.81 9.42 -7.25
C VAL A 55 -0.72 8.60 -5.97
N GLY A 56 -1.54 7.55 -5.88
CA GLY A 56 -1.47 6.60 -4.77
C GLY A 56 -0.29 5.66 -4.94
N MET A 57 0.14 5.03 -3.84
CA MET A 57 1.26 4.10 -3.84
C MET A 57 0.94 2.85 -3.02
N LEU A 58 1.17 1.67 -3.63
CA LEU A 58 1.21 0.38 -2.95
C LEU A 58 2.65 0.07 -2.54
N LEU A 59 2.86 -0.28 -1.27
CA LEU A 59 4.11 -0.79 -0.75
C LEU A 59 3.94 -2.27 -0.41
N PHE A 60 4.61 -3.13 -1.19
CA PHE A 60 4.57 -4.58 -1.03
C PHE A 60 5.41 -5.02 0.17
N PRO A 61 5.16 -6.22 0.73
CA PRO A 61 5.99 -6.72 1.80
C PRO A 61 7.42 -6.88 1.28
N PHE A 62 8.38 -6.37 2.02
CA PHE A 62 9.80 -6.66 1.79
C PHE A 62 10.24 -7.76 2.74
N ALA A 63 11.04 -8.70 2.24
CA ALA A 63 11.80 -9.56 3.13
C ALA A 63 12.85 -8.68 3.83
N ILE A 64 12.75 -8.54 5.15
CA ILE A 64 13.84 -7.98 5.95
C ILE A 64 15.02 -8.95 5.79
N GLN A 65 16.09 -8.53 5.11
CA GLN A 65 17.36 -9.23 5.21
C GLN A 65 17.94 -8.87 6.58
N GLU A 66 17.87 -9.81 7.51
CA GLU A 66 18.65 -9.73 8.75
C GLU A 66 20.13 -9.96 8.39
N PHE A 67 21.00 -9.05 8.83
CA PHE A 67 22.46 -9.11 8.66
C PHE A 67 23.12 -9.63 9.94
#